data_AF-A0A1H7ZNG3-F1
#
_entry.id   AF-A0A1H7ZNG3-F1
#
_cell.length_a   1.000
_cell.length_b   1.000
_cell.length_c   1.000
_cell.angle_alpha   90.00
_cell.angle_beta   90.00
_cell.angle_gamma   90.00
#
_symmetry.space_group_name_H-M   'P 1'
#
loop_
_entity.id
_entity.type
_entity.pdbx_description
1 polymer ?
#
loop_
_entity_poly.entity_id
_entity_poly.type
_entity_poly.pdbx_seq_one_letter_code
_entity_poly.pdbx_strand_id
1 'polypeptide(L)'
;MKRTINEMNAIIREYKEYQELEAQLKAQMEELKAEAIEIMGVEHIDEYTCNEGKCTYREVLSNRFQSTEFKKIHKDLYEAFTMQTSSMRFTCN
;
A
#
# COMPACT_ATOMS: atom_id res chain seq x y z
N MET A 1 -19.90 10.00 23.00
CA MET A 1 -19.36 9.50 24.29
C MET A 1 -17.95 8.98 24.03
N LYS A 2 -16.96 9.29 24.88
CA LYS A 2 -15.56 8.83 24.68
C LYS A 2 -15.46 7.37 25.11
N ARG A 3 -15.05 6.45 24.22
CA ARG A 3 -14.85 5.02 24.53
C ARG A 3 -13.77 4.85 25.61
N THR A 4 -13.91 3.82 26.45
CA THR A 4 -12.98 3.54 27.58
C THR A 4 -12.16 2.25 27.35
N ILE A 5 -11.14 2.01 28.18
CA ILE A 5 -10.31 0.80 28.07
C ILE A 5 -11.11 -0.50 28.26
N ASN A 6 -12.18 -0.46 29.05
CA ASN A 6 -13.05 -1.60 29.29
C ASN A 6 -13.81 -2.02 28.01
N GLU A 7 -13.95 -1.10 27.05
CA GLU A 7 -14.57 -1.36 25.75
C GLU A 7 -13.56 -1.84 24.70
N MET A 8 -12.24 -1.83 24.99
CA MET A 8 -11.19 -2.13 24.01
C MET A 8 -11.43 -3.44 23.26
N ASN A 9 -11.80 -4.51 23.97
CA ASN A 9 -12.06 -5.80 23.34
C ASN A 9 -13.22 -5.74 22.32
N ALA A 10 -14.27 -4.99 22.61
CA ALA A 10 -15.39 -4.79 21.68
C ALA A 10 -14.97 -3.96 20.47
N ILE A 11 -14.14 -2.93 20.69
CA ILE A 11 -13.57 -2.10 19.61
C ILE A 11 -12.68 -2.94 18.68
N ILE A 12 -11.80 -3.77 19.24
CA ILE A 12 -10.90 -4.61 18.46
C ILE A 12 -11.68 -5.68 17.69
N ARG A 13 -12.74 -6.24 18.27
CA ARG A 13 -13.63 -7.17 17.56
C ARG A 13 -14.31 -6.49 16.37
N GLU A 14 -14.97 -5.36 16.59
CA GLU A 14 -15.61 -4.56 15.52
C GLU A 14 -14.59 -4.17 14.42
N TYR A 15 -13.39 -3.77 14.84
CA TYR A 15 -12.29 -3.45 13.91
C TYR A 15 -11.87 -4.67 13.07
N LYS A 16 -11.75 -5.86 13.67
CA LYS A 16 -11.39 -7.10 12.97
C LYS A 16 -12.48 -7.53 11.97
N GLU A 17 -13.74 -7.42 12.35
CA GLU A 17 -14.88 -7.67 11.45
C GLU A 17 -14.81 -6.75 10.22
N TYR A 18 -14.49 -5.46 10.40
CA TYR A 18 -14.28 -4.55 9.27
C TYR A 18 -13.03 -4.85 8.44
N GLN A 19 -11.93 -5.33 9.05
CA GLN A 19 -10.76 -5.78 8.30
C GLN A 19 -11.07 -6.96 7.39
N GLU A 20 -11.89 -7.90 7.85
CA GLU A 20 -12.32 -9.05 7.04
C GLU A 20 -13.18 -8.59 5.84
N LEU A 21 -14.13 -7.69 6.07
CA LEU A 21 -14.94 -7.09 5.00
C LEU A 21 -14.08 -6.30 4.01
N GLU A 22 -13.11 -5.52 4.50
CA GLU A 22 -12.16 -4.79 3.65
C GLU A 22 -11.32 -5.75 2.80
N ALA A 23 -10.86 -6.87 3.37
CA ALA A 23 -10.10 -7.88 2.64
C ALA A 23 -10.93 -8.53 1.52
N GLN A 24 -12.20 -8.86 1.80
CA GLN A 24 -13.12 -9.41 0.79
C GLN A 24 -13.37 -8.41 -0.34
N LEU A 25 -13.63 -7.14 -0.01
CA LEU A 25 -13.86 -6.11 -1.02
C LEU A 25 -12.60 -5.86 -1.86
N LYS A 26 -11.41 -5.84 -1.25
CA LYS A 26 -10.14 -5.74 -1.97
C LYS A 26 -9.93 -6.90 -2.93
N ALA A 27 -10.29 -8.13 -2.55
CA ALA A 27 -10.19 -9.28 -3.44
C ALA A 27 -11.06 -9.10 -4.69
N GLN A 28 -12.31 -8.68 -4.54
CA GLN A 28 -13.21 -8.40 -5.66
C GLN A 28 -12.69 -7.24 -6.54
N MET A 29 -12.12 -6.20 -5.94
CA MET A 29 -11.51 -5.11 -6.70
C MET A 29 -10.28 -5.57 -7.51
N GLU A 30 -9.45 -6.47 -6.96
CA GLU A 30 -8.30 -7.01 -7.67
C GLU A 30 -8.72 -7.96 -8.81
N GLU A 31 -9.82 -8.70 -8.67
CA GLU A 31 -10.40 -9.49 -9.77
C GLU A 31 -10.80 -8.58 -10.95
N LEU A 32 -11.59 -7.53 -10.70
CA LEU A 32 -11.99 -6.56 -11.73
C LEU A 32 -10.79 -5.84 -12.38
N LYS A 33 -9.77 -5.54 -11.56
CA LYS A 33 -8.53 -4.93 -12.05
C LYS A 33 -7.74 -5.88 -12.94
N ALA A 34 -7.71 -7.18 -12.63
CA ALA A 34 -7.06 -8.19 -13.46
C ALA A 34 -7.76 -8.31 -14.83
N GLU A 35 -9.10 -8.32 -14.85
CA GLU A 35 -9.88 -8.29 -16.10
C GLU A 35 -9.58 -7.05 -16.94
N ALA A 36 -9.52 -5.86 -16.30
CA ALA A 36 -9.19 -4.62 -17.00
C ALA A 36 -7.77 -4.64 -17.59
N ILE A 37 -6.80 -5.19 -16.86
CA ILE A 37 -5.41 -5.36 -17.34
C ILE A 37 -5.36 -6.34 -18.52
N GLU A 38 -6.11 -7.44 -18.48
CA GLU A 38 -6.17 -8.40 -19.59
C GLU A 38 -6.70 -7.72 -20.86
N ILE A 39 -7.79 -6.96 -20.75
CA ILE A 39 -8.35 -6.19 -21.87
C ILE A 39 -7.31 -5.19 -22.42
N MET A 40 -6.68 -4.39 -21.56
CA MET A 40 -5.65 -3.43 -21.97
C MET A 40 -4.45 -4.11 -22.64
N GLY A 41 -4.09 -5.31 -22.17
CA GLY A 41 -3.01 -6.11 -22.74
C GLY A 41 -3.33 -6.69 -24.12
N VAL A 42 -4.54 -7.22 -24.33
CA VAL A 42 -5.02 -7.77 -25.61
C VAL A 42 -5.14 -6.67 -26.67
N GLU A 43 -5.65 -5.50 -26.28
CA GLU A 43 -5.85 -4.35 -27.18
C GLU A 43 -4.59 -3.49 -27.35
N HIS A 44 -3.50 -3.80 -26.63
CA HIS A 44 -2.26 -3.01 -26.61
C HIS A 44 -2.48 -1.53 -26.28
N ILE A 45 -3.33 -1.26 -25.27
CA ILE A 45 -3.68 0.09 -24.81
C ILE A 45 -2.94 0.40 -23.51
N ASP A 46 -2.06 1.40 -23.53
CA ASP A 46 -1.36 1.86 -22.33
C ASP A 46 -2.21 2.80 -21.46
N GLU A 47 -3.24 3.42 -22.03
CA GLU A 47 -4.07 4.45 -21.41
C GLU A 47 -5.53 4.37 -21.89
N TYR A 48 -6.46 4.29 -20.95
CA TYR A 48 -7.89 4.27 -21.20
C TYR A 48 -8.60 5.31 -20.33
N THR A 49 -9.49 6.11 -20.93
CA THR A 49 -10.29 7.14 -20.21
C THR A 49 -11.77 6.79 -20.31
N CYS A 50 -12.46 6.73 -19.17
CA CYS A 50 -13.90 6.55 -19.06
C CYS A 50 -14.54 7.73 -18.30
N ASN A 51 -15.84 7.65 -18.04
CA ASN A 51 -16.57 8.70 -17.31
C ASN A 51 -16.09 8.81 -15.85
N GLU A 52 -15.65 7.70 -15.26
CA GLU A 52 -15.22 7.57 -13.87
C GLU A 52 -13.75 7.93 -13.65
N GLY A 53 -12.94 8.05 -14.72
CA GLY A 53 -11.54 8.46 -14.62
C GLY A 53 -10.64 7.90 -15.71
N LYS A 54 -9.34 7.82 -15.39
CA LYS A 54 -8.28 7.37 -16.29
C LYS A 54 -7.55 6.18 -15.70
N CYS A 55 -7.35 5.15 -16.51
CA CYS A 55 -6.59 3.95 -16.22
C CYS A 55 -5.34 3.92 -17.10
N THR A 56 -4.20 3.54 -16.53
CA THR A 56 -2.96 3.34 -17.29
C THR A 56 -2.31 2.02 -16.89
N TYR A 57 -1.89 1.23 -17.88
CA TYR A 57 -1.14 0.00 -17.67
C TYR A 57 0.06 0.00 -18.62
N ARG A 58 1.23 0.34 -18.09
CA ARG A 58 2.47 0.47 -18.85
C ARG A 58 3.67 0.17 -17.95
N GLU A 59 4.81 -0.12 -18.55
CA GLU A 59 6.06 -0.26 -17.82
C GLU A 59 6.45 1.06 -17.15
N VAL A 60 6.80 1.00 -15.86
CA VAL A 60 7.30 2.14 -15.09
C VAL A 60 8.70 1.83 -14.61
N LEU A 61 9.69 2.49 -15.22
CA LEU A 61 11.08 2.43 -14.76
C LEU A 61 11.24 3.36 -13.56
N SER A 62 11.65 2.80 -12.41
CA SER A 62 11.96 3.57 -11.21
C SER A 62 13.39 3.31 -10.77
N ASN A 63 14.09 4.39 -10.39
CA ASN A 63 15.43 4.30 -9.85
C ASN A 63 15.35 4.27 -8.32
N ARG A 64 15.69 3.13 -7.72
CA ARG A 64 15.80 2.98 -6.27
C ARG A 64 17.25 3.13 -5.85
N PHE A 65 17.51 3.98 -4.86
CA PHE A 65 18.83 4.08 -4.24
C PHE A 65 19.21 2.76 -3.56
N GLN A 66 20.38 2.21 -3.92
CA GLN A 66 20.91 0.96 -3.35
C GLN A 66 21.53 1.21 -1.97
N SER A 67 20.68 1.55 -1.00
CA SER A 67 21.11 1.94 0.34
C SER A 67 21.92 0.84 1.04
N THR A 68 21.67 -0.44 0.76
CA THR A 68 22.43 -1.56 1.33
C THR A 68 23.89 -1.55 0.89
N GLU A 69 24.15 -1.46 -0.42
CA GLU A 69 25.52 -1.39 -0.94
C GLU A 69 26.20 -0.07 -0.55
N PHE A 70 25.45 1.04 -0.57
CA PHE A 70 25.96 2.32 -0.13
C PHE A 70 26.42 2.30 1.34
N LYS A 71 25.64 1.69 2.25
CA LYS A 71 26.03 1.53 3.66
C LYS A 71 27.29 0.68 3.83
N LYS A 72 27.50 -0.33 2.99
CA LYS A 72 28.69 -1.19 3.04
C LYS A 72 29.96 -0.41 2.70
N ILE A 73 29.90 0.48 1.70
CA ILE A 73 31.06 1.22 1.18
C ILE A 73 31.25 2.56 1.91
N HIS A 74 30.15 3.21 2.31
CA HIS A 74 30.12 4.58 2.83
C HIS A 74 29.34 4.68 4.14
N LYS A 75 29.66 3.81 5.11
CA LYS A 75 28.98 3.75 6.40
C LYS A 75 28.96 5.10 7.13
N ASP A 76 30.13 5.73 7.29
CA ASP A 76 30.27 6.98 8.03
C ASP A 76 29.46 8.12 7.39
N LEU A 77 29.44 8.16 6.05
CA LEU A 77 28.66 9.13 5.29
C LEU A 77 27.15 8.87 5.45
N TYR A 78 26.71 7.61 5.40
CA TYR A 78 25.31 7.28 5.64
C TYR A 78 24.86 7.71 7.05
N GLU A 79 25.70 7.47 8.06
CA GLU A 79 25.40 7.85 9.45
C GLU A 79 25.35 9.37 9.64
N ALA A 80 26.26 10.12 9.02
CA ALA A 80 26.27 11.59 9.07
C ALA A 80 24.99 12.26 8.54
N PHE A 81 24.25 11.56 7.67
CA PHE A 81 23.01 12.05 7.06
C PHE A 81 21.75 11.27 7.50
N THR A 82 21.85 10.46 8.56
CA THR A 82 20.70 9.75 9.14
C THR A 82 20.24 10.44 10.41
N MET A 83 18.94 10.81 10.48
CA MET A 83 18.33 11.36 11.69
C MET A 83 17.32 10.36 12.27
N GLN A 84 17.35 10.19 13.59
CA GLN A 84 16.33 9.40 14.28
C GLN A 84 15.01 10.16 14.36
N THR A 85 13.93 9.55 13.88
CA THR A 85 12.56 10.06 14.01
C THR A 85 11.70 9.06 14.77
N SER A 86 10.79 9.55 15.63
CA SER A 86 9.85 8.69 16.37
C SER A 86 8.42 8.93 15.89
N SER A 87 7.64 7.86 15.72
CA SER A 87 6.20 7.90 15.44
C SER A 87 5.51 6.74 16.16
N MET A 88 4.22 6.92 16.46
CA MET A 88 3.38 5.85 16.99
C MET A 88 2.58 5.23 15.86
N ARG A 89 2.59 3.89 15.78
CA ARG A 89 1.79 3.13 14.82
C ARG A 89 0.87 2.19 15.57
N PHE A 90 -0.42 2.23 15.26
CA PHE A 90 -1.35 1.19 15.67
C PHE A 90 -1.22 -0.03 14.74
N THR A 91 -1.09 -1.22 15.32
CA THR A 91 -1.02 -2.50 14.61
C THR A 91 -1.96 -3.49 15.30
N CYS A 92 -2.79 -4.18 14.53
CA CYS A 92 -3.74 -5.15 15.03
C CYS A 92 -3.80 -6.32 14.03
N ASN A 93 -3.08 -7.41 14.34
CA ASN A 93 -2.91 -8.60 13.50
C ASN A 93 -3.97 -9.65 13.82
#